data_AF-A0A3B8LNB0-F1
#
_entry.id   AF-A0A3B8LNB0-F1
#
_cell.length_a   1.000
_cell.length_b   1.000
_cell.length_c   1.000
_cell.angle_alpha   90.00
_cell.angle_beta   90.00
_cell.angle_gamma   90.00
#
_symmetry.space_group_name_H-M   'P 1'
#
loop_
_entity.id
_entity.type
_entity.pdbx_description
1 polymer ?
#
loop_
_entity_poly.entity_id
_entity_poly.type
_entity_poly.pdbx_seq_one_letter_code
_entity_poly.pdbx_strand_id
1 'polypeptide(L)'
;MEYYRADARKRTEKNNGCLLYGCSLVPAVFVWGIVSVMEPTWGMLGNIMLLGLIFIYLGISRMNTKLPPAKMSLVLWLSLLCVSGILFAHLGRIGEGIQREEEKQLAQKQKDKQEKLARIKSLIKEAKKSITTSDTSKAFTLLRKVHRVTSGKNGTANRVLKELKLITSKKYLIQVIKNMSEQEYSKFEKNGYVAARHKVSTPEINNLLKRKLHLLKNEATKLRRQMKRERRQRVQNWINQANHVARSRDLCGRPKAIANAWNLLRKIRRQDRVYKKASNATKRLERCRRRAEREWGQALRGVMKTQRSTHCAKLHKIMVSRGIRVSCHGKYSETIKFKWVLFSRSSSRVFLKPIFQGLEKIGFRYIYVDNSRRAWSYKLHPQDESKAGKMILNQMGLGSPLKFRYPETKTR
;
A
#
# COMPACT_ATOMS: atom_id res chain seq x y z
N MET A 1 25.27 25.80 46.02
CA MET A 1 24.82 25.57 44.63
C MET A 1 25.18 26.82 43.82
N GLU A 2 26.48 27.13 43.67
CA GLU A 2 26.91 28.40 43.03
C GLU A 2 28.38 28.38 42.52
N TYR A 3 28.93 27.20 42.21
CA TYR A 3 30.36 27.07 41.83
C TYR A 3 30.63 26.28 40.52
N TYR A 4 29.68 26.28 39.58
CA TYR A 4 29.82 25.60 38.28
C TYR A 4 29.25 26.41 37.10
N ARG A 5 29.71 27.66 36.91
CA ARG A 5 29.36 28.46 35.70
C ARG A 5 30.53 29.12 34.96
N ALA A 6 31.79 28.83 35.32
CA ALA A 6 32.94 29.56 34.75
C ALA A 6 33.80 28.78 33.74
N ASP A 7 33.43 27.58 33.29
CA ASP A 7 34.33 26.75 32.46
C ASP A 7 33.77 26.32 31.09
N ALA A 8 32.75 27.03 30.59
CA ALA A 8 32.07 26.72 29.32
C ALA A 8 32.37 27.69 28.16
N ARG A 9 33.32 28.63 28.30
CA ARG A 9 33.60 29.67 27.27
C ARG A 9 34.98 29.65 26.63
N LYS A 10 35.80 28.61 26.82
CA LYS A 10 37.13 28.48 26.16
C LYS A 10 37.33 27.27 25.25
N ARG A 11 36.27 26.58 24.82
CA ARG A 11 36.34 25.43 23.89
C ARG A 11 35.57 25.59 22.57
N THR A 12 35.30 26.80 22.13
CA THR A 12 34.61 27.07 20.85
C THR A 12 35.49 27.63 19.73
N GLU A 13 36.81 27.77 19.92
CA GLU A 13 37.71 28.36 18.90
C GLU A 13 38.77 27.43 18.32
N LYS A 14 38.76 26.12 18.63
CA LYS A 14 39.82 25.20 18.14
C LYS A 14 39.39 24.03 17.26
N ASN A 15 38.12 23.95 16.84
CA ASN A 15 37.62 22.85 15.99
C ASN A 15 36.94 23.29 14.67
N ASN A 16 37.18 24.52 14.20
CA ASN A 16 36.71 24.99 12.88
C ASN A 16 37.77 24.79 11.78
N GLY A 17 38.29 23.58 11.65
CA GLY A 17 39.39 23.33 10.71
C GLY A 17 39.52 21.88 10.27
N CYS A 18 38.42 21.20 9.92
CA CYS A 18 38.46 19.94 9.14
C CYS A 18 37.04 19.44 8.77
N LEU A 19 36.26 20.20 7.99
CA LEU A 19 35.00 19.70 7.40
C LEU A 19 34.65 20.49 6.13
N LEU A 20 35.44 20.37 5.05
CA LEU A 20 35.11 21.03 3.77
C LEU A 20 35.30 20.21 2.49
N TYR A 21 35.45 18.87 2.56
CA TYR A 21 35.57 18.05 1.33
C TYR A 21 34.79 16.72 1.33
N GLY A 22 33.60 16.66 1.96
CA GLY A 22 32.87 15.39 2.11
C GLY A 22 31.35 15.42 1.91
N CYS A 23 30.74 16.47 1.34
CA CYS A 23 29.27 16.61 1.35
C CYS A 23 28.58 17.00 0.02
N SER A 24 29.23 16.92 -1.14
CA SER A 24 28.60 17.32 -2.42
C SER A 24 28.03 16.19 -3.27
N LEU A 25 28.29 14.91 -2.98
CA LEU A 25 27.83 13.79 -3.83
C LEU A 25 26.47 13.19 -3.45
N VAL A 26 26.01 13.38 -2.22
CA VAL A 26 24.77 12.75 -1.72
C VAL A 26 23.49 13.37 -2.31
N PRO A 27 23.38 14.70 -2.55
CA PRO A 27 22.18 15.27 -3.16
C PRO A 27 22.00 14.90 -4.64
N ALA A 28 23.10 14.75 -5.39
CA ALA A 28 23.06 14.49 -6.83
C ALA A 28 22.52 13.08 -7.15
N VAL A 29 22.92 12.06 -6.38
CA VAL A 29 22.43 10.68 -6.55
C VAL A 29 20.94 10.57 -6.21
N PHE A 30 20.46 11.37 -5.26
CA PHE A 30 19.07 11.34 -4.81
C PHE A 30 18.11 12.03 -5.80
N VAL A 31 18.54 13.13 -6.44
CA VAL A 31 17.75 13.79 -7.50
C VAL A 31 17.72 12.92 -8.77
N TRP A 32 18.83 12.24 -9.09
CA TRP A 32 18.90 11.41 -10.29
C TRP A 32 17.99 10.17 -10.20
N GLY A 33 17.91 9.54 -9.02
CA GLY A 33 16.99 8.43 -8.77
C GLY A 33 15.51 8.79 -8.90
N ILE A 34 15.14 10.07 -8.73
CA ILE A 34 13.75 10.54 -8.89
C ILE A 34 13.42 10.81 -10.37
N VAL A 35 14.37 11.31 -11.17
CA VAL A 35 14.16 11.57 -12.60
C VAL A 35 14.08 10.27 -13.41
N SER A 36 14.84 9.23 -13.05
CA SER A 36 14.80 7.93 -13.73
C SER A 36 13.47 7.18 -13.58
N VAL A 37 12.62 7.57 -12.64
CA VAL A 37 11.32 6.92 -12.39
C VAL A 37 10.21 7.50 -13.25
N MET A 38 10.38 8.70 -13.84
CA MET A 38 9.28 9.38 -14.52
C MET A 38 9.14 9.11 -16.03
N GLU A 39 10.20 8.82 -16.79
CA GLU A 39 10.05 8.47 -18.23
C GLU A 39 11.24 7.64 -18.74
N PRO A 40 11.03 6.46 -19.37
CA PRO A 40 12.10 5.54 -19.76
C PRO A 40 13.01 6.06 -20.88
N THR A 41 12.57 7.03 -21.67
CA THR A 41 13.35 7.63 -22.78
C THR A 41 14.45 8.57 -22.30
N TRP A 42 14.23 9.30 -21.21
CA TRP A 42 15.24 10.17 -20.59
C TRP A 42 16.33 9.37 -19.86
N GLY A 43 16.00 8.16 -19.40
CA GLY A 43 16.95 7.26 -18.74
C GLY A 43 18.11 6.85 -19.66
N MET A 44 17.87 6.66 -20.95
CA MET A 44 18.92 6.21 -21.88
C MET A 44 19.91 7.32 -22.22
N LEU A 45 19.42 8.54 -22.50
CA LEU A 45 20.26 9.71 -22.73
C LEU A 45 21.03 10.14 -21.47
N GLY A 46 20.38 10.05 -20.30
CA GLY A 46 21.02 10.32 -19.01
C GLY A 46 22.17 9.35 -18.73
N ASN A 47 21.99 8.06 -19.01
CA ASN A 47 23.03 7.06 -18.82
C ASN A 47 24.23 7.27 -19.77
N ILE A 48 24.00 7.66 -21.02
CA ILE A 48 25.07 7.96 -21.98
C ILE A 48 25.87 9.20 -21.52
N MET A 49 25.20 10.25 -21.06
CA MET A 49 25.83 11.45 -20.49
C MET A 49 26.66 11.12 -19.25
N LEU A 50 26.12 10.31 -18.33
CA LEU A 50 26.84 9.91 -17.12
C LEU A 50 28.11 9.10 -17.46
N LEU A 51 27.99 8.14 -18.38
CA LEU A 51 29.14 7.36 -18.84
C LEU A 51 30.20 8.26 -19.49
N GLY A 52 29.80 9.22 -20.32
CA GLY A 52 30.71 10.20 -20.91
C GLY A 52 31.47 11.01 -19.86
N LEU A 53 30.78 11.50 -18.83
CA LEU A 53 31.39 12.24 -17.72
C LEU A 53 32.36 11.36 -16.91
N ILE A 54 32.02 10.09 -16.69
CA ILE A 54 32.90 9.12 -16.02
C ILE A 54 34.17 8.88 -16.84
N PHE A 55 34.06 8.71 -18.16
CA PHE A 55 35.23 8.53 -19.03
C PHE A 55 36.12 9.77 -19.08
N ILE A 56 35.55 10.97 -19.11
CA ILE A 56 36.31 12.23 -19.04
C ILE A 56 37.01 12.32 -17.69
N TYR A 57 36.33 12.05 -16.58
CA TYR A 57 36.90 12.08 -15.23
C TYR A 57 38.04 11.07 -15.07
N LEU A 58 37.87 9.85 -15.57
CA LEU A 58 38.89 8.81 -15.56
C LEU A 58 40.08 9.16 -16.46
N GLY A 59 39.84 9.77 -17.63
CA GLY A 59 40.89 10.27 -18.52
C GLY A 59 41.71 11.38 -17.87
N ILE A 60 41.05 12.34 -17.22
CA ILE A 60 41.70 13.43 -16.47
C ILE A 60 42.48 12.85 -15.27
N SER A 61 41.91 11.90 -14.53
CA SER A 61 42.58 11.26 -13.39
C SER A 61 43.81 10.45 -13.80
N ARG A 62 43.87 9.95 -15.05
CA ARG A 62 45.05 9.27 -15.60
C ARG A 62 46.12 10.24 -16.11
N MET A 63 45.76 11.47 -16.45
CA MET A 63 46.70 12.51 -16.86
C MET A 63 47.35 13.15 -15.63
N ASN A 64 48.47 12.55 -15.22
CA ASN A 64 49.54 12.95 -14.31
C ASN A 64 49.46 14.35 -13.62
N THR A 65 49.71 14.37 -12.31
CA THR A 65 49.44 15.40 -11.29
C THR A 65 50.23 16.73 -11.38
N LYS A 66 50.62 17.20 -12.57
CA LYS A 66 51.45 18.43 -12.72
C LYS A 66 50.74 19.64 -13.32
N LEU A 67 49.43 19.58 -13.56
CA LEU A 67 48.68 20.73 -14.06
C LEU A 67 48.16 21.61 -12.91
N PRO A 68 48.44 22.93 -12.93
CA PRO A 68 47.91 23.85 -11.92
C PRO A 68 46.37 23.90 -12.00
N PRO A 69 45.67 24.01 -10.86
CA PRO A 69 44.22 23.89 -10.77
C PRO A 69 43.44 24.87 -11.67
N ALA A 70 44.02 26.04 -11.97
CA ALA A 70 43.44 27.01 -12.90
C ALA A 70 43.30 26.46 -14.33
N LYS A 71 44.25 25.67 -14.82
CA LYS A 71 44.20 25.08 -16.16
C LYS A 71 43.22 23.91 -16.24
N MET A 72 43.04 23.16 -15.15
CA MET A 72 42.03 22.09 -15.05
C MET A 72 40.60 22.64 -15.16
N SER A 73 40.33 23.78 -14.51
CA SER A 73 39.03 24.47 -14.63
C SER A 73 38.73 24.89 -16.08
N LEU A 74 39.73 25.46 -16.78
CA LEU A 74 39.56 25.89 -18.17
C LEU A 74 39.27 24.73 -19.13
N VAL A 75 39.92 23.58 -18.94
CA VAL A 75 39.65 22.36 -19.73
C VAL A 75 38.26 21.80 -19.46
N LEU A 76 37.81 21.83 -18.20
CA LEU A 76 36.44 21.44 -17.83
C LEU A 76 35.40 22.37 -18.46
N TRP A 77 35.63 23.68 -18.46
CA TRP A 77 34.73 24.64 -19.09
C TRP A 77 34.71 24.54 -20.62
N LEU A 78 35.85 24.37 -21.27
CA LEU A 78 35.94 24.19 -22.71
C LEU A 78 35.26 22.90 -23.17
N SER A 79 35.44 21.80 -22.43
CA SER A 79 34.74 20.54 -22.73
C SER A 79 33.22 20.65 -22.54
N LEU A 80 32.75 21.36 -21.50
CA LEU A 80 31.33 21.68 -21.32
C LEU A 80 30.78 22.51 -22.48
N LEU A 81 31.52 23.52 -22.95
CA LEU A 81 31.11 24.35 -24.09
C LEU A 81 31.03 23.54 -25.39
N CYS A 82 32.04 22.70 -25.69
CA CYS A 82 32.02 21.84 -26.88
C CYS A 82 30.84 20.84 -26.86
N VAL A 83 30.56 20.21 -25.72
CA VAL A 83 29.43 19.28 -25.59
C VAL A 83 28.10 20.02 -25.73
N SER A 84 27.99 21.24 -25.18
CA SER A 84 26.78 22.06 -25.31
C SER A 84 26.50 22.51 -26.76
N GLY A 85 27.54 22.88 -27.52
CA GLY A 85 27.42 23.28 -28.93
C GLY A 85 26.94 22.15 -29.84
N ILE A 86 27.46 20.92 -29.65
CA ILE A 86 27.01 19.73 -30.39
C ILE A 86 25.55 19.42 -30.06
N LEU A 87 25.15 19.55 -28.78
CA LEU A 87 23.77 19.31 -28.35
C LEU A 87 22.79 20.32 -29.00
N PHE A 88 23.15 21.61 -29.03
CA PHE A 88 22.32 22.64 -29.65
C PHE A 88 22.20 22.47 -31.18
N ALA A 89 23.28 22.10 -31.87
CA ALA A 89 23.23 21.82 -33.31
C ALA A 89 22.36 20.59 -33.62
N HIS A 90 22.37 19.57 -32.75
CA HIS A 90 21.53 18.38 -32.91
C HIS A 90 20.06 18.65 -32.62
N LEU A 91 19.75 19.50 -31.63
CA LEU A 91 18.40 19.94 -31.32
C LEU A 91 17.81 20.83 -32.43
N GLY A 92 18.63 21.69 -33.06
CA GLY A 92 18.20 22.51 -34.20
C GLY A 92 17.72 21.68 -35.40
N ARG A 93 18.45 20.63 -35.79
CA ARG A 93 18.03 19.73 -36.89
C ARG A 93 16.78 18.91 -36.57
N ILE A 94 16.56 18.58 -35.30
CA ILE A 94 15.34 17.88 -34.85
C ILE A 94 14.13 18.85 -34.91
N GLY A 95 14.33 20.13 -34.61
CA GLY A 95 13.27 21.15 -34.69
C GLY A 95 12.70 21.35 -36.10
N GLU A 96 13.54 21.44 -37.12
CA GLU A 96 13.09 21.59 -38.52
C GLU A 96 12.38 20.34 -39.06
N GLY A 97 12.78 19.15 -38.60
CA GLY A 97 12.12 17.88 -38.93
C GLY A 97 10.69 17.82 -38.39
N ILE A 98 10.48 18.28 -37.14
CA ILE A 98 9.17 18.29 -36.49
C ILE A 98 8.20 19.25 -37.20
N GLN A 99 8.64 20.44 -37.62
CA GLN A 99 7.78 21.39 -38.33
C GLN A 99 7.29 20.85 -39.69
N ARG A 100 8.16 20.20 -40.47
CA ARG A 100 7.75 19.61 -41.77
C ARG A 100 6.81 18.41 -41.60
N GLU A 101 6.96 17.65 -40.52
CA GLU A 101 6.01 16.58 -40.19
C GLU A 101 4.66 17.13 -39.74
N GLU A 102 4.62 18.22 -38.97
CA GLU A 102 3.38 18.86 -38.57
C GLU A 102 2.59 19.41 -39.76
N GLU A 103 3.25 20.03 -40.74
CA GLU A 103 2.60 20.53 -41.97
C GLU A 103 2.02 19.39 -42.82
N LYS A 104 2.77 18.29 -43.00
CA LYS A 104 2.27 17.10 -43.70
C LYS A 104 1.09 16.46 -42.97
N GLN A 105 1.14 16.39 -41.64
CA GLN A 105 0.03 15.92 -40.83
C GLN A 105 -1.20 16.84 -40.92
N LEU A 106 -1.01 18.15 -41.05
CA LEU A 106 -2.10 19.12 -41.19
C LEU A 106 -2.79 18.99 -42.56
N ALA A 107 -2.01 18.86 -43.63
CA ALA A 107 -2.53 18.62 -44.98
C ALA A 107 -3.30 17.30 -45.07
N GLN A 108 -2.77 16.22 -44.47
CA GLN A 108 -3.45 14.92 -44.42
C GLN A 108 -4.75 14.98 -43.61
N LYS A 109 -4.73 15.67 -42.45
CA LYS A 109 -5.94 15.87 -41.63
C LYS A 109 -7.03 16.65 -42.38
N GLN A 110 -6.67 17.55 -43.29
CA GLN A 110 -7.65 18.28 -44.11
C GLN A 110 -8.27 17.38 -45.20
N LYS A 111 -7.47 16.58 -45.91
CA LYS A 111 -7.99 15.60 -46.88
C LYS A 111 -8.92 14.58 -46.22
N ASP A 112 -8.51 14.01 -45.08
CA ASP A 112 -9.32 13.06 -44.32
C ASP A 112 -10.65 13.66 -43.84
N LYS A 113 -10.68 14.96 -43.52
CA LYS A 113 -11.92 15.68 -43.14
C LYS A 113 -12.86 15.82 -44.34
N GLN A 114 -12.35 16.15 -45.52
CA GLN A 114 -13.17 16.30 -46.72
C GLN A 114 -13.78 14.96 -47.15
N GLU A 115 -13.00 13.88 -47.14
CA GLU A 115 -13.51 12.52 -47.46
C GLU A 115 -14.56 12.05 -46.45
N LYS A 116 -14.34 12.29 -45.15
CA LYS A 116 -15.33 11.97 -44.10
C LYS A 116 -16.64 12.72 -44.34
N LEU A 117 -16.59 14.00 -44.69
CA LEU A 117 -17.79 14.79 -44.97
C LEU A 117 -18.56 14.28 -46.20
N ALA A 118 -17.86 13.90 -47.27
CA ALA A 118 -18.49 13.31 -48.45
C ALA A 118 -19.20 11.99 -48.11
N ARG A 119 -18.55 11.11 -47.34
CA ARG A 119 -19.11 9.83 -46.89
C ARG A 119 -20.30 10.00 -45.94
N ILE A 120 -20.31 11.03 -45.10
CA ILE A 120 -21.45 11.34 -44.23
C ILE A 120 -22.66 11.77 -45.07
N LYS A 121 -22.46 12.62 -46.08
CA LYS A 121 -23.56 13.10 -46.94
C LYS A 121 -24.23 11.96 -47.71
N SER A 122 -23.46 11.00 -48.23
CA SER A 122 -24.03 9.85 -48.94
C SER A 122 -24.86 8.93 -48.02
N LEU A 123 -24.34 8.61 -46.83
CA LEU A 123 -25.06 7.78 -45.85
C LEU A 123 -26.36 8.43 -45.36
N ILE A 124 -26.41 9.75 -45.21
CA ILE A 124 -27.64 10.47 -44.86
C ILE A 124 -28.67 10.36 -45.99
N LYS A 125 -28.25 10.44 -47.26
CA LYS A 125 -29.15 10.31 -48.42
C LYS A 125 -29.75 8.90 -48.49
N GLU A 126 -28.97 7.85 -48.25
CA GLU A 126 -29.45 6.45 -48.20
C GLU A 126 -30.37 6.18 -47.01
N ALA A 127 -30.07 6.74 -45.85
CA ALA A 127 -30.93 6.61 -44.67
C ALA A 127 -32.31 7.21 -44.92
N LYS A 128 -32.37 8.42 -45.52
CA LYS A 128 -33.64 9.05 -45.91
C LYS A 128 -34.44 8.18 -46.88
N LYS A 129 -33.80 7.59 -47.90
CA LYS A 129 -34.45 6.69 -48.86
C LYS A 129 -35.00 5.41 -48.20
N SER A 130 -34.28 4.84 -47.22
CA SER A 130 -34.71 3.62 -46.51
C SER A 130 -35.90 3.87 -45.58
N ILE A 131 -36.04 5.10 -45.06
CA ILE A 131 -37.18 5.51 -44.23
C ILE A 131 -38.44 5.65 -45.09
N THR A 132 -38.31 6.22 -46.29
CA THR A 132 -39.45 6.33 -47.22
C THR A 132 -39.96 4.96 -47.70
N THR A 133 -39.11 3.92 -47.71
CA THR A 133 -39.50 2.54 -48.05
C THR A 133 -39.88 1.68 -46.85
N SER A 134 -40.12 2.27 -45.67
CA SER A 134 -40.52 1.59 -44.42
C SER A 134 -39.55 0.52 -43.86
N ASP A 135 -38.31 0.43 -44.33
CA ASP A 135 -37.29 -0.49 -43.79
C ASP A 135 -36.56 0.17 -42.61
N THR A 136 -37.20 0.09 -41.44
CA THR A 136 -36.71 0.77 -40.23
C THR A 136 -35.37 0.21 -39.74
N SER A 137 -35.11 -1.09 -39.92
CA SER A 137 -33.87 -1.73 -39.45
C SER A 137 -32.66 -1.22 -40.22
N LYS A 138 -32.79 -1.13 -41.55
CA LYS A 138 -31.76 -0.60 -42.44
C LYS A 138 -31.52 0.89 -42.19
N ALA A 139 -32.58 1.67 -41.99
CA ALA A 139 -32.49 3.09 -41.65
C ALA A 139 -31.71 3.33 -40.33
N PHE A 140 -32.00 2.57 -39.28
CA PHE A 140 -31.29 2.66 -38.01
C PHE A 140 -29.81 2.27 -38.14
N THR A 141 -29.53 1.24 -38.93
CA THR A 141 -28.15 0.77 -39.17
C THR A 141 -27.34 1.85 -39.89
N LEU A 142 -27.90 2.49 -40.92
CA LEU A 142 -27.28 3.59 -41.65
C LEU A 142 -27.08 4.83 -40.76
N LEU A 143 -28.06 5.19 -39.92
CA LEU A 143 -27.93 6.29 -38.95
C LEU A 143 -26.87 6.02 -37.88
N ARG A 144 -26.70 4.76 -37.45
CA ARG A 144 -25.64 4.37 -36.52
C ARG A 144 -24.26 4.49 -37.17
N LYS A 145 -24.14 4.16 -38.46
CA LYS A 145 -22.92 4.39 -39.26
C LYS A 145 -22.60 5.88 -39.36
N VAL A 146 -23.59 6.73 -39.65
CA VAL A 146 -23.42 8.20 -39.65
C VAL A 146 -22.97 8.71 -38.28
N HIS A 147 -23.60 8.25 -37.20
CA HIS A 147 -23.23 8.68 -35.84
C HIS A 147 -21.79 8.31 -35.48
N ARG A 148 -21.33 7.08 -35.82
CA ARG A 148 -19.95 6.65 -35.57
C ARG A 148 -18.92 7.47 -36.34
N VAL A 149 -19.26 7.93 -37.54
CA VAL A 149 -18.36 8.77 -38.36
C VAL A 149 -18.40 10.25 -37.92
N THR A 150 -19.49 10.71 -37.29
CA THR A 150 -19.71 12.13 -36.92
C THR A 150 -19.48 12.47 -35.44
N SER A 151 -19.12 11.51 -34.58
CA SER A 151 -19.01 11.69 -33.13
C SER A 151 -17.86 12.60 -32.65
N GLY A 152 -17.39 13.52 -33.51
CA GLY A 152 -16.57 14.67 -33.15
C GLY A 152 -17.02 15.91 -33.91
N LYS A 153 -17.82 16.77 -33.26
CA LYS A 153 -18.10 18.18 -33.62
C LYS A 153 -18.66 18.42 -35.03
N ASN A 154 -19.96 18.20 -35.27
CA ASN A 154 -20.71 18.93 -36.32
C ASN A 154 -22.23 18.96 -36.04
N GLY A 155 -22.79 20.17 -35.92
CA GLY A 155 -24.18 20.42 -35.50
C GLY A 155 -25.26 20.04 -36.53
N THR A 156 -24.89 19.83 -37.80
CA THR A 156 -25.82 19.47 -38.89
C THR A 156 -26.31 18.03 -38.83
N ALA A 157 -25.47 17.07 -38.42
CA ALA A 157 -25.87 15.68 -38.22
C ALA A 157 -26.87 15.54 -37.05
N ASN A 158 -26.69 16.33 -35.98
CA ASN A 158 -27.58 16.36 -34.82
C ASN A 158 -28.97 16.92 -35.14
N ARG A 159 -29.09 17.84 -36.12
CA ARG A 159 -30.38 18.41 -36.54
C ARG A 159 -31.22 17.39 -37.31
N VAL A 160 -30.60 16.68 -38.26
CA VAL A 160 -31.24 15.59 -39.03
C VAL A 160 -31.55 14.38 -38.13
N LEU A 161 -30.67 14.04 -37.17
CA LEU A 161 -30.95 13.05 -36.13
C LEU A 161 -32.09 13.46 -35.21
N LYS A 162 -32.30 14.76 -34.95
CA LYS A 162 -33.40 15.26 -34.12
C LYS A 162 -34.75 15.07 -34.81
N GLU A 163 -34.85 15.41 -36.09
CA GLU A 163 -36.08 15.24 -36.88
C GLU A 163 -36.42 13.77 -37.09
N LEU A 164 -35.42 12.93 -37.40
CA LEU A 164 -35.60 11.49 -37.56
C LEU A 164 -35.92 10.78 -36.24
N LYS A 165 -35.33 11.22 -35.12
CA LYS A 165 -35.69 10.74 -33.77
C LYS A 165 -37.12 11.07 -33.41
N LEU A 166 -37.70 12.18 -33.87
CA LEU A 166 -39.08 12.56 -33.54
C LEU A 166 -40.11 11.66 -34.23
N ILE A 167 -39.84 11.24 -35.46
CA ILE A 167 -40.72 10.35 -36.25
C ILE A 167 -40.57 8.89 -35.78
N THR A 168 -39.36 8.44 -35.45
CA THR A 168 -39.11 7.09 -34.93
C THR A 168 -39.42 6.95 -33.43
N SER A 169 -39.32 8.01 -32.61
CA SER A 169 -39.55 7.94 -31.17
C SER A 169 -41.00 7.57 -30.83
N LYS A 170 -42.01 8.09 -31.53
CA LYS A 170 -43.41 7.80 -31.14
C LYS A 170 -43.75 6.29 -31.24
N LYS A 171 -43.34 5.61 -32.31
CA LYS A 171 -43.58 4.15 -32.48
C LYS A 171 -42.58 3.30 -31.69
N TYR A 172 -41.31 3.70 -31.62
CA TYR A 172 -40.27 2.95 -30.91
C TYR A 172 -40.40 3.05 -29.38
N LEU A 173 -40.84 4.19 -28.84
CA LEU A 173 -40.95 4.43 -27.40
C LEU A 173 -42.09 3.61 -26.76
N ILE A 174 -43.14 3.29 -27.51
CA ILE A 174 -44.19 2.35 -27.10
C ILE A 174 -43.63 0.91 -27.03
N GLN A 175 -42.82 0.48 -28.00
CA GLN A 175 -42.21 -0.85 -28.03
C GLN A 175 -41.10 -1.00 -26.96
N VAL A 176 -40.30 0.04 -26.74
CA VAL A 176 -39.21 0.08 -25.76
C VAL A 176 -39.74 0.09 -24.33
N ILE A 177 -40.83 0.82 -24.04
CA ILE A 177 -41.47 0.76 -22.71
C ILE A 177 -41.98 -0.65 -22.39
N LYS A 178 -42.50 -1.38 -23.39
CA LYS A 178 -42.96 -2.77 -23.21
C LYS A 178 -41.81 -3.74 -22.86
N ASN A 179 -40.59 -3.47 -23.33
CA ASN A 179 -39.46 -4.40 -23.24
C ASN A 179 -38.33 -3.98 -22.27
N MET A 180 -38.44 -2.82 -21.60
CA MET A 180 -37.38 -2.29 -20.74
C MET A 180 -37.26 -2.98 -19.37
N SER A 181 -36.01 -3.23 -18.98
CA SER A 181 -35.61 -3.78 -17.69
C SER A 181 -35.59 -2.72 -16.57
N GLU A 182 -35.53 -3.17 -15.33
CA GLU A 182 -35.72 -2.39 -14.10
C GLU A 182 -34.70 -1.25 -13.89
N GLN A 183 -33.42 -1.50 -14.22
CA GLN A 183 -32.34 -0.52 -14.04
C GLN A 183 -32.36 0.60 -15.08
N GLU A 184 -32.82 0.29 -16.29
CA GLU A 184 -32.89 1.23 -17.40
C GLU A 184 -34.04 2.22 -17.18
N TYR A 185 -35.15 1.76 -16.59
CA TYR A 185 -36.30 2.61 -16.27
C TYR A 185 -35.98 3.66 -15.19
N SER A 186 -35.28 3.29 -14.11
CA SER A 186 -34.88 4.24 -13.05
C SER A 186 -33.92 5.33 -13.55
N LYS A 187 -33.00 4.99 -14.46
CA LYS A 187 -32.16 5.99 -15.15
C LYS A 187 -32.97 6.86 -16.11
N PHE A 188 -33.97 6.30 -16.78
CA PHE A 188 -34.83 7.03 -17.70
C PHE A 188 -35.73 8.05 -16.98
N GLU A 189 -36.26 7.68 -15.82
CA GLU A 189 -37.09 8.53 -14.95
C GLU A 189 -36.26 9.66 -14.31
N LYS A 190 -35.08 9.35 -13.76
CA LYS A 190 -34.15 10.36 -13.20
C LYS A 190 -33.66 11.38 -14.22
N ASN A 191 -33.63 11.01 -15.49
CA ASN A 191 -33.18 11.91 -16.56
C ASN A 191 -34.31 12.82 -17.09
N GLY A 192 -35.55 12.73 -16.59
CA GLY A 192 -36.61 13.71 -16.86
C GLY A 192 -37.03 13.90 -18.33
N TYR A 193 -36.55 13.06 -19.26
CA TYR A 193 -36.49 13.44 -20.67
C TYR A 193 -37.73 13.15 -21.52
N VAL A 194 -38.81 12.54 -21.00
CA VAL A 194 -39.97 12.20 -21.84
C VAL A 194 -41.33 12.57 -21.24
N ALA A 195 -41.54 12.48 -19.93
CA ALA A 195 -42.85 12.79 -19.34
C ALA A 195 -43.25 14.27 -19.53
N ALA A 196 -42.29 15.20 -19.60
CA ALA A 196 -42.56 16.63 -19.74
C ALA A 196 -42.80 17.10 -21.19
N ARG A 197 -42.47 16.30 -22.22
CA ARG A 197 -42.54 16.75 -23.64
C ARG A 197 -43.65 16.13 -24.48
N HIS A 198 -44.24 15.03 -24.02
CA HIS A 198 -45.41 14.45 -24.65
C HIS A 198 -46.50 14.40 -23.59
N LYS A 199 -47.49 15.30 -23.68
CA LYS A 199 -48.76 15.29 -22.91
C LYS A 199 -49.58 14.02 -23.25
N VAL A 200 -48.98 12.84 -23.13
CA VAL A 200 -49.59 11.54 -23.32
C VAL A 200 -49.50 10.83 -21.96
N SER A 201 -50.06 11.49 -20.95
CA SER A 201 -50.40 10.85 -19.69
C SER A 201 -51.80 10.27 -19.86
N THR A 202 -51.92 9.15 -20.57
CA THR A 202 -53.17 8.39 -20.50
C THR A 202 -53.22 7.69 -19.13
N PRO A 203 -54.39 7.64 -18.47
CA PRO A 203 -54.57 6.96 -17.18
C PRO A 203 -54.05 5.51 -17.20
N GLU A 204 -54.14 4.84 -18.35
CA GLU A 204 -53.64 3.49 -18.56
C GLU A 204 -52.12 3.36 -18.39
N ILE A 205 -51.32 4.29 -18.93
CA ILE A 205 -49.87 4.26 -18.78
C ILE A 205 -49.50 4.48 -17.30
N ASN A 206 -50.14 5.43 -16.63
CA ASN A 206 -49.91 5.67 -15.21
C ASN A 206 -50.30 4.46 -14.34
N ASN A 207 -51.39 3.77 -14.67
CA ASN A 207 -51.81 2.56 -13.97
C ASN A 207 -50.84 1.39 -14.18
N LEU A 208 -50.34 1.19 -15.40
CA LEU A 208 -49.31 0.19 -15.70
C LEU A 208 -48.00 0.49 -14.95
N LEU A 209 -47.59 1.76 -14.88
CA LEU A 209 -46.40 2.19 -14.14
C LEU A 209 -46.55 1.97 -12.64
N LYS A 210 -47.70 2.34 -12.06
CA LYS A 210 -48.00 2.06 -10.64
C LYS A 210 -47.95 0.56 -10.35
N ARG A 211 -48.52 -0.28 -11.21
CA ARG A 211 -48.48 -1.75 -11.06
C ARG A 211 -47.06 -2.29 -11.14
N LYS A 212 -46.26 -1.88 -12.13
CA LYS A 212 -44.86 -2.31 -12.26
C LYS A 212 -44.05 -1.88 -11.04
N LEU A 213 -44.15 -0.62 -10.63
CA LEU A 213 -43.43 -0.09 -9.46
C LEU A 213 -43.80 -0.81 -8.15
N HIS A 214 -45.06 -1.22 -8.00
CA HIS A 214 -45.49 -2.05 -6.86
C HIS A 214 -44.89 -3.47 -6.89
N LEU A 215 -44.86 -4.13 -8.05
CA LEU A 215 -44.21 -5.45 -8.21
C LEU A 215 -42.72 -5.39 -7.85
N LEU A 216 -42.01 -4.37 -8.34
CA LEU A 216 -40.60 -4.15 -8.06
C LEU A 216 -40.33 -3.89 -6.58
N LYS A 217 -41.18 -3.10 -5.92
CA LYS A 217 -41.12 -2.90 -4.46
C LYS A 217 -41.29 -4.24 -3.72
N ASN A 218 -42.22 -5.08 -4.16
CA ASN A 218 -42.44 -6.40 -3.55
C ASN A 218 -41.23 -7.33 -3.74
N GLU A 219 -40.66 -7.40 -4.95
CA GLU A 219 -39.46 -8.20 -5.22
C GLU A 219 -38.25 -7.72 -4.41
N ALA A 220 -38.02 -6.40 -4.36
CA ALA A 220 -36.97 -5.80 -3.54
C ALA A 220 -37.15 -6.12 -2.04
N THR A 221 -38.39 -6.13 -1.53
CA THR A 221 -38.66 -6.53 -0.14
C THR A 221 -38.40 -8.02 0.09
N LYS A 222 -38.74 -8.90 -0.87
CA LYS A 222 -38.47 -10.34 -0.81
C LYS A 222 -36.97 -10.63 -0.79
N LEU A 223 -36.19 -9.99 -1.67
CA LEU A 223 -34.72 -10.08 -1.69
C LEU A 223 -34.10 -9.56 -0.38
N ARG A 224 -34.58 -8.42 0.14
CA ARG A 224 -34.15 -7.90 1.44
C ARG A 224 -34.45 -8.88 2.58
N ARG A 225 -35.59 -9.57 2.55
CA ARG A 225 -35.94 -10.61 3.54
C ARG A 225 -35.02 -11.83 3.42
N GLN A 226 -34.72 -12.30 2.21
CA GLN A 226 -33.79 -13.41 1.96
C GLN A 226 -32.37 -13.08 2.44
N MET A 227 -31.80 -11.94 2.04
CA MET A 227 -30.48 -11.51 2.51
C MET A 227 -30.41 -11.38 4.04
N LYS A 228 -31.47 -10.90 4.69
CA LYS A 228 -31.56 -10.86 6.15
C LYS A 228 -31.56 -12.26 6.79
N ARG A 229 -32.25 -13.24 6.17
CA ARG A 229 -32.27 -14.65 6.64
C ARG A 229 -30.89 -15.29 6.50
N GLU A 230 -30.27 -15.19 5.34
CA GLU A 230 -28.90 -15.70 5.10
C GLU A 230 -27.87 -15.06 6.02
N ARG A 231 -27.97 -13.75 6.26
CA ARG A 231 -27.11 -13.06 7.22
C ARG A 231 -27.28 -13.64 8.62
N ARG A 232 -28.52 -13.88 9.08
CA ARG A 232 -28.77 -14.47 10.41
C ARG A 232 -28.16 -15.86 10.53
N GLN A 233 -28.30 -16.72 9.52
CA GLN A 233 -27.69 -18.05 9.49
C GLN A 233 -26.16 -17.97 9.54
N ARG A 234 -25.54 -17.12 8.70
CA ARG A 234 -24.08 -16.91 8.72
C ARG A 234 -23.58 -16.43 10.07
N VAL A 235 -24.24 -15.45 10.68
CA VAL A 235 -23.86 -14.94 12.01
C VAL A 235 -23.99 -16.03 13.07
N GLN A 236 -25.05 -16.85 13.02
CA GLN A 236 -25.21 -17.97 13.94
C GLN A 236 -24.09 -18.99 13.76
N ASN A 237 -23.70 -19.30 12.53
CA ASN A 237 -22.56 -20.18 12.24
C ASN A 237 -21.24 -19.63 12.78
N TRP A 238 -20.97 -18.33 12.64
CA TRP A 238 -19.79 -17.69 13.24
C TRP A 238 -19.77 -17.80 14.77
N ILE A 239 -20.92 -17.62 15.42
CA ILE A 239 -21.06 -17.80 16.88
C ILE A 239 -20.82 -19.27 17.27
N ASN A 240 -21.35 -20.22 16.50
CA ASN A 240 -21.16 -21.64 16.76
C ASN A 240 -19.68 -22.05 16.60
N GLN A 241 -19.00 -21.56 15.55
CA GLN A 241 -17.56 -21.79 15.34
C GLN A 241 -16.73 -21.20 16.48
N ALA A 242 -17.02 -19.97 16.93
CA ALA A 242 -16.35 -19.37 18.07
C ALA A 242 -16.56 -20.17 19.36
N ASN A 243 -17.77 -20.67 19.61
CA ASN A 243 -18.05 -21.52 20.75
C ASN A 243 -17.35 -22.89 20.64
N HIS A 244 -17.23 -23.45 19.43
CA HIS A 244 -16.52 -24.70 19.21
C HIS A 244 -15.02 -24.54 19.53
N VAL A 245 -14.37 -23.49 19.01
CA VAL A 245 -12.97 -23.16 19.35
C VAL A 245 -12.79 -22.96 20.85
N ALA A 246 -13.75 -22.32 21.52
CA ALA A 246 -13.68 -22.07 22.95
C ALA A 246 -13.93 -23.33 23.82
N ARG A 247 -14.65 -24.33 23.30
CA ARG A 247 -14.96 -25.59 24.01
C ARG A 247 -13.87 -26.65 23.81
N SER A 248 -13.31 -26.74 22.61
CA SER A 248 -12.24 -27.68 22.31
C SER A 248 -10.94 -27.27 23.01
N ARG A 249 -10.39 -28.16 23.84
CA ARG A 249 -9.13 -27.93 24.57
C ARG A 249 -7.97 -27.66 23.60
N ASP A 250 -7.90 -28.40 22.50
CA ASP A 250 -6.82 -28.30 21.51
C ASP A 250 -6.91 -27.01 20.69
N LEU A 251 -8.12 -26.60 20.30
CA LEU A 251 -8.32 -25.37 19.53
C LEU A 251 -8.15 -24.12 20.39
N CYS A 252 -8.54 -24.18 21.66
CA CYS A 252 -8.44 -23.07 22.61
C CYS A 252 -6.97 -22.67 22.92
N GLY A 253 -6.01 -23.59 22.77
CA GLY A 253 -4.58 -23.30 22.90
C GLY A 253 -3.91 -22.81 21.61
N ARG A 254 -4.60 -22.89 20.45
CA ARG A 254 -4.04 -22.55 19.13
C ARG A 254 -4.36 -21.11 18.73
N PRO A 255 -3.37 -20.18 18.70
CA PRO A 255 -3.60 -18.78 18.40
C PRO A 255 -4.31 -18.51 17.07
N LYS A 256 -3.96 -19.26 16.01
CA LYS A 256 -4.58 -19.13 14.68
C LYS A 256 -6.08 -19.43 14.69
N ALA A 257 -6.52 -20.43 15.45
CA ALA A 257 -7.94 -20.78 15.56
C ALA A 257 -8.74 -19.67 16.29
N ILE A 258 -8.16 -19.12 17.36
CA ILE A 258 -8.74 -17.99 18.10
C ILE A 258 -8.84 -16.76 17.19
N ALA A 259 -7.79 -16.44 16.43
CA ALA A 259 -7.76 -15.30 15.52
C ALA A 259 -8.82 -15.41 14.42
N ASN A 260 -8.96 -16.59 13.81
CA ASN A 260 -9.97 -16.83 12.78
C ASN A 260 -11.39 -16.67 13.34
N ALA A 261 -11.69 -17.29 14.49
CA ALA A 261 -12.98 -17.15 15.16
C ALA A 261 -13.28 -15.69 15.54
N TRP A 262 -12.28 -14.97 16.05
CA TRP A 262 -12.40 -13.56 16.39
C TRP A 262 -12.70 -12.69 15.16
N ASN A 263 -11.99 -12.91 14.05
CA ASN A 263 -12.21 -12.18 12.80
C ASN A 263 -13.62 -12.37 12.24
N LEU A 264 -14.25 -13.53 12.45
CA LEU A 264 -15.65 -13.75 12.10
C LEU A 264 -16.60 -13.00 13.04
N LEU A 265 -16.38 -13.06 14.36
CA LEU A 265 -17.21 -12.34 15.33
C LEU A 265 -17.16 -10.82 15.13
N ARG A 266 -16.02 -10.26 14.72
CA ARG A 266 -15.88 -8.82 14.42
C ARG A 266 -16.80 -8.31 13.31
N LYS A 267 -17.29 -9.19 12.43
CA LYS A 267 -18.22 -8.84 11.34
C LYS A 267 -19.66 -8.65 11.83
N ILE A 268 -19.97 -9.06 13.06
CA ILE A 268 -21.30 -8.96 13.66
C ILE A 268 -21.55 -7.51 14.10
N ARG A 269 -22.70 -6.96 13.69
CA ARG A 269 -23.09 -5.59 14.03
C ARG A 269 -23.86 -5.57 15.34
N ARG A 270 -23.80 -4.45 16.07
CA ARG A 270 -24.57 -4.25 17.31
C ARG A 270 -26.08 -4.38 17.10
N GLN A 271 -26.57 -4.00 15.92
CA GLN A 271 -27.98 -4.10 15.53
C GLN A 271 -28.45 -5.54 15.28
N ASP A 272 -27.53 -6.50 15.13
CA ASP A 272 -27.90 -7.90 14.93
C ASP A 272 -28.48 -8.46 16.26
N ARG A 273 -29.68 -9.07 16.22
CA ARG A 273 -30.38 -9.60 17.43
C ARG A 273 -29.54 -10.58 18.27
N VAL A 274 -28.55 -11.23 17.64
CA VAL A 274 -27.65 -12.22 18.25
C VAL A 274 -26.37 -11.60 18.83
N TYR A 275 -26.25 -10.27 18.86
CA TYR A 275 -25.07 -9.58 19.37
C TYR A 275 -24.72 -9.94 20.82
N LYS A 276 -25.70 -10.08 21.71
CA LYS A 276 -25.47 -10.51 23.11
C LYS A 276 -24.84 -11.91 23.17
N LYS A 277 -25.28 -12.84 22.30
CA LYS A 277 -24.69 -14.19 22.19
C LYS A 277 -23.26 -14.13 21.65
N ALA A 278 -23.00 -13.29 20.65
CA ALA A 278 -21.66 -13.06 20.13
C ALA A 278 -20.71 -12.46 21.20
N SER A 279 -21.18 -11.49 21.98
CA SER A 279 -20.42 -10.89 23.08
C SER A 279 -20.02 -11.93 24.15
N ASN A 280 -20.94 -12.84 24.49
CA ASN A 280 -20.63 -13.95 25.40
C ASN A 280 -19.62 -14.94 24.80
N ALA A 281 -19.70 -15.24 23.49
CA ALA A 281 -18.71 -16.05 22.80
C ALA A 281 -17.32 -15.38 22.81
N THR A 282 -17.25 -14.07 22.60
CA THR A 282 -16.01 -13.28 22.71
C THR A 282 -15.37 -13.39 24.09
N LYS A 283 -16.16 -13.32 25.17
CA LYS A 283 -15.64 -13.51 26.54
C LYS A 283 -14.99 -14.88 26.74
N ARG A 284 -15.55 -15.93 26.13
CA ARG A 284 -14.98 -17.28 26.17
C ARG A 284 -13.69 -17.38 25.36
N LEU A 285 -13.66 -16.80 24.16
CA LEU A 285 -12.43 -16.70 23.35
C LEU A 285 -11.34 -15.90 24.07
N GLU A 286 -11.67 -14.86 24.83
CA GLU A 286 -10.68 -14.11 25.62
C GLU A 286 -10.03 -14.98 26.70
N ARG A 287 -10.76 -15.91 27.32
CA ARG A 287 -10.17 -16.88 28.24
C ARG A 287 -9.18 -17.80 27.52
N CYS A 288 -9.54 -18.26 26.33
CA CYS A 288 -8.62 -19.03 25.47
C CYS A 288 -7.39 -18.23 25.09
N ARG A 289 -7.55 -16.96 24.69
CA ARG A 289 -6.43 -16.05 24.37
C ARG A 289 -5.47 -15.91 25.55
N ARG A 290 -5.98 -15.67 26.77
CA ARG A 290 -5.16 -15.58 28.00
C ARG A 290 -4.49 -16.90 28.37
N ARG A 291 -5.14 -18.03 28.09
CA ARG A 291 -4.55 -19.35 28.28
C ARG A 291 -3.39 -19.57 27.30
N ALA A 292 -3.62 -19.34 26.01
CA ALA A 292 -2.59 -19.40 24.98
C ALA A 292 -1.42 -18.46 25.31
N GLU A 293 -1.69 -17.22 25.73
CA GLU A 293 -0.64 -16.27 26.14
C GLU A 293 0.27 -16.84 27.24
N ARG A 294 -0.33 -17.49 28.26
CA ARG A 294 0.42 -18.12 29.36
C ARG A 294 1.20 -19.34 28.89
N GLU A 295 0.57 -20.24 28.13
CA GLU A 295 1.19 -21.47 27.61
C GLU A 295 2.38 -21.13 26.70
N TRP A 296 2.21 -20.21 25.75
CA TRP A 296 3.29 -19.74 24.88
C TRP A 296 4.39 -19.00 25.65
N GLY A 297 4.01 -18.19 26.64
CA GLY A 297 4.97 -17.51 27.52
C GLY A 297 5.77 -18.47 28.41
N GLN A 298 5.20 -19.63 28.76
CA GLN A 298 5.91 -20.70 29.47
C GLN A 298 6.79 -21.51 28.53
N ALA A 299 6.28 -21.90 27.35
CA ALA A 299 7.02 -22.62 26.33
C ALA A 299 8.28 -21.86 25.90
N LEU A 300 8.16 -20.55 25.63
CA LEU A 300 9.34 -19.75 25.27
C LEU A 300 10.33 -19.66 26.43
N ARG A 301 9.88 -19.46 27.67
CA ARG A 301 10.79 -19.48 28.83
C ARG A 301 11.53 -20.81 28.97
N GLY A 302 10.87 -21.92 28.62
CA GLY A 302 11.51 -23.24 28.51
C GLY A 302 12.61 -23.25 27.45
N VAL A 303 12.31 -22.80 26.23
CA VAL A 303 13.28 -22.70 25.13
C VAL A 303 14.47 -21.82 25.51
N MET A 304 14.21 -20.64 26.09
CA MET A 304 15.25 -19.70 26.50
C MET A 304 16.11 -20.25 27.63
N LYS A 305 15.52 -20.95 28.61
CA LYS A 305 16.28 -21.66 29.65
C LYS A 305 17.23 -22.69 29.03
N THR A 306 16.77 -23.48 28.06
CA THR A 306 17.62 -24.45 27.35
C THR A 306 18.73 -23.75 26.59
N GLN A 307 18.42 -22.68 25.83
CA GLN A 307 19.43 -21.89 25.13
C GLN A 307 20.49 -21.31 26.06
N ARG A 308 20.09 -20.71 27.18
CA ARG A 308 21.01 -20.19 28.20
C ARG A 308 21.87 -21.30 28.78
N SER A 309 21.29 -22.44 29.14
CA SER A 309 22.02 -23.56 29.73
C SER A 309 23.05 -24.14 28.75
N THR A 310 22.65 -24.34 27.48
CA THR A 310 23.55 -24.76 26.40
C THR A 310 24.67 -23.75 26.16
N HIS A 311 24.35 -22.45 26.13
CA HIS A 311 25.35 -21.40 25.95
C HIS A 311 26.31 -21.32 27.13
N CYS A 312 25.81 -21.52 28.35
CA CYS A 312 26.60 -21.57 29.57
C CYS A 312 27.61 -22.72 29.54
N ALA A 313 27.17 -23.92 29.14
CA ALA A 313 28.05 -25.07 28.98
C ALA A 313 29.13 -24.84 27.91
N LYS A 314 28.77 -24.22 26.79
CA LYS A 314 29.73 -23.81 25.75
C LYS A 314 30.76 -22.82 26.27
N LEU A 315 30.31 -21.77 26.98
CA LEU A 315 31.20 -20.79 27.58
C LEU A 315 32.10 -21.43 28.64
N HIS A 316 31.59 -22.32 29.48
CA HIS A 316 32.39 -23.07 30.43
C HIS A 316 33.52 -23.80 29.72
N LYS A 317 33.22 -24.59 28.67
CA LYS A 317 34.22 -25.34 27.91
C LYS A 317 35.31 -24.44 27.31
N ILE A 318 34.95 -23.26 26.82
CA ILE A 318 35.90 -22.29 26.23
C ILE A 318 36.74 -21.58 27.32
N MET A 319 36.13 -21.30 28.47
CA MET A 319 36.71 -20.45 29.50
C MET A 319 37.50 -21.23 30.54
N VAL A 320 37.22 -22.52 30.72
CA VAL A 320 37.95 -23.38 31.67
C VAL A 320 39.41 -23.55 31.27
N SER A 321 39.72 -23.58 29.96
CA SER A 321 41.11 -23.59 29.46
C SER A 321 41.88 -22.32 29.80
N ARG A 322 41.17 -21.24 30.15
CA ARG A 322 41.73 -19.96 30.62
C ARG A 322 41.68 -19.83 32.15
N GLY A 323 41.39 -20.92 32.87
CA GLY A 323 41.27 -20.92 34.33
C GLY A 323 40.01 -20.22 34.86
N ILE A 324 38.99 -20.02 34.03
CA ILE A 324 37.73 -19.37 34.40
C ILE A 324 36.62 -20.41 34.47
N ARG A 325 36.03 -20.60 35.64
CA ARG A 325 34.86 -21.49 35.79
C ARG A 325 33.58 -20.71 35.53
N VAL A 326 32.73 -21.25 34.65
CA VAL A 326 31.44 -20.63 34.31
C VAL A 326 30.31 -21.52 34.82
N SER A 327 29.36 -20.92 35.52
CA SER A 327 28.18 -21.60 36.05
C SER A 327 26.94 -20.75 35.83
N CYS A 328 25.78 -21.40 35.69
CA CYS A 328 24.51 -20.69 35.53
C CYS A 328 23.57 -21.03 36.67
N HIS A 329 22.85 -20.01 37.14
CA HIS A 329 22.00 -20.07 38.32
C HIS A 329 20.63 -19.44 38.06
N GLY A 330 19.71 -19.69 38.98
CA GLY A 330 18.32 -19.22 38.95
C GLY A 330 17.37 -20.21 38.26
N LYS A 331 16.07 -20.05 38.54
CA LYS A 331 15.00 -20.95 38.05
C LYS A 331 15.00 -21.14 36.53
N TYR A 332 15.36 -20.08 35.80
CA TYR A 332 15.40 -20.03 34.34
C TYR A 332 16.82 -19.87 33.78
N SER A 333 17.86 -20.16 34.57
CA SER A 333 19.26 -19.97 34.16
C SER A 333 19.57 -18.53 33.71
N GLU A 334 18.90 -17.55 34.31
CA GLU A 334 18.98 -16.12 33.91
C GLU A 334 20.23 -15.40 34.45
N THR A 335 20.96 -16.08 35.34
CA THR A 335 22.17 -15.58 35.96
C THR A 335 23.36 -16.42 35.51
N ILE A 336 24.43 -15.78 35.06
CA ILE A 336 25.71 -16.44 34.74
C ILE A 336 26.78 -15.95 35.71
N LYS A 337 27.52 -16.89 36.32
CA LYS A 337 28.59 -16.63 37.27
C LYS A 337 29.93 -17.09 36.68
N PHE A 338 30.86 -16.15 36.56
CA PHE A 338 32.26 -16.37 36.22
C PHE A 338 33.08 -16.37 37.52
N LYS A 339 33.69 -17.50 37.87
CA LYS A 339 34.64 -17.58 38.99
C LYS A 339 36.06 -17.56 38.42
N TRP A 340 36.82 -16.53 38.76
CA TRP A 340 38.15 -16.28 38.21
C TRP A 340 39.10 -15.63 39.21
N VAL A 341 40.12 -16.35 39.65
CA VAL A 341 40.98 -15.95 40.78
C VAL A 341 41.87 -14.73 40.51
N LEU A 342 42.25 -14.47 39.25
CA LEU A 342 43.38 -13.58 38.94
C LEU A 342 43.02 -12.14 38.49
N PHE A 343 41.75 -11.80 38.27
CA PHE A 343 41.40 -10.51 37.64
C PHE A 343 40.86 -9.46 38.61
N SER A 344 41.29 -8.21 38.40
CA SER A 344 40.72 -7.01 39.02
C SER A 344 39.41 -6.59 38.33
N ARG A 345 38.64 -5.68 38.94
CA ARG A 345 37.34 -5.20 38.42
C ARG A 345 37.44 -4.53 37.05
N SER A 346 38.51 -3.76 36.80
CA SER A 346 38.72 -3.04 35.54
C SER A 346 39.01 -4.02 34.41
N SER A 347 39.90 -4.97 34.64
CA SER A 347 40.28 -5.99 33.66
C SER A 347 39.13 -6.93 33.31
N SER A 348 38.30 -7.31 34.30
CA SER A 348 37.13 -8.17 34.05
C SER A 348 36.07 -7.48 33.19
N ARG A 349 35.85 -6.17 33.37
CA ARG A 349 34.91 -5.40 32.54
C ARG A 349 35.38 -5.30 31.09
N VAL A 350 36.65 -5.00 30.85
CA VAL A 350 37.20 -4.88 29.48
C VAL A 350 37.12 -6.23 28.76
N PHE A 351 37.52 -7.30 29.42
CA PHE A 351 37.51 -8.65 28.85
C PHE A 351 36.09 -9.15 28.54
N LEU A 352 35.12 -8.90 29.43
CA LEU A 352 33.75 -9.42 29.28
C LEU A 352 32.83 -8.51 28.45
N LYS A 353 33.18 -7.25 28.21
CA LYS A 353 32.32 -6.30 27.47
C LYS A 353 31.85 -6.83 26.10
N PRO A 354 32.68 -7.48 25.27
CA PRO A 354 32.21 -8.08 24.00
C PRO A 354 31.20 -9.21 24.21
N ILE A 355 31.32 -9.95 25.31
CA ILE A 355 30.47 -11.09 25.66
C ILE A 355 29.11 -10.60 26.20
N PHE A 356 29.06 -9.43 26.86
CA PHE A 356 27.83 -8.89 27.45
C PHE A 356 26.69 -8.75 26.44
N GLN A 357 26.97 -8.23 25.25
CA GLN A 357 25.95 -8.09 24.20
C GLN A 357 25.41 -9.45 23.74
N GLY A 358 26.27 -10.46 23.65
CA GLY A 358 25.86 -11.83 23.32
C GLY A 358 24.98 -12.44 24.41
N LEU A 359 25.37 -12.29 25.67
CA LEU A 359 24.61 -12.79 26.82
C LEU A 359 23.24 -12.09 26.95
N GLU A 360 23.19 -10.78 26.70
CA GLU A 360 21.96 -10.00 26.70
C GLU A 360 21.00 -10.45 25.59
N LYS A 361 21.51 -10.71 24.38
CA LYS A 361 20.71 -11.27 23.28
C LYS A 361 20.13 -12.65 23.59
N ILE A 362 20.87 -13.47 24.35
CA ILE A 362 20.44 -14.82 24.78
C ILE A 362 19.46 -14.76 25.97
N GLY A 363 19.27 -13.59 26.57
CA GLY A 363 18.29 -13.38 27.62
C GLY A 363 18.85 -13.44 29.05
N PHE A 364 20.17 -13.45 29.24
CA PHE A 364 20.73 -13.35 30.60
C PHE A 364 20.43 -11.97 31.19
N ARG A 365 20.07 -11.94 32.48
CA ARG A 365 19.73 -10.71 33.23
C ARG A 365 20.85 -10.23 34.12
N TYR A 366 21.63 -11.17 34.66
CA TYR A 366 22.68 -10.86 35.62
C TYR A 366 23.95 -11.62 35.28
N ILE A 367 25.07 -10.91 35.33
CA ILE A 367 26.41 -11.49 35.25
C ILE A 367 27.08 -11.26 36.59
N TYR A 368 27.50 -12.34 37.25
CA TYR A 368 28.33 -12.27 38.45
C TYR A 368 29.76 -12.64 38.10
N VAL A 369 30.71 -11.84 38.55
CA VAL A 369 32.14 -12.12 38.42
C VAL A 369 32.70 -12.18 39.84
N ASP A 370 33.29 -13.31 40.19
CA ASP A 370 33.78 -13.63 41.53
C ASP A 370 35.27 -14.00 41.45
N ASN A 371 36.13 -13.23 42.11
CA ASN A 371 37.57 -13.50 42.16
C ASN A 371 38.04 -14.09 43.50
N SER A 372 37.14 -14.70 44.26
CA SER A 372 37.34 -15.24 45.62
C SER A 372 37.54 -14.18 46.71
N ARG A 373 38.00 -12.96 46.37
CA ARG A 373 38.15 -11.85 47.33
C ARG A 373 36.99 -10.85 47.24
N ARG A 374 36.47 -10.62 46.04
CA ARG A 374 35.38 -9.68 45.75
C ARG A 374 34.48 -10.26 44.66
N ALA A 375 33.21 -9.91 44.75
CA ALA A 375 32.23 -10.21 43.71
C ALA A 375 31.67 -8.91 43.12
N TRP A 376 31.43 -8.91 41.82
CA TRP A 376 30.76 -7.82 41.10
C TRP A 376 29.59 -8.38 40.32
N SER A 377 28.50 -7.61 40.28
CA SER A 377 27.33 -7.94 39.47
C SER A 377 27.13 -6.90 38.37
N TYR A 378 26.84 -7.35 37.16
CA TYR A 378 26.42 -6.52 36.05
C TYR A 378 24.99 -6.88 35.68
N LYS A 379 24.11 -5.87 35.62
CA LYS A 379 22.73 -6.02 35.17
C LYS A 379 22.68 -5.82 33.66
N LEU A 380 22.05 -6.76 32.98
CA LEU A 380 21.74 -6.70 31.55
C LEU A 380 20.26 -6.35 31.36
N HIS A 381 19.90 -5.89 30.16
CA HIS A 381 18.53 -5.52 29.79
C HIS A 381 18.01 -6.38 28.64
N PRO A 382 17.96 -7.72 28.81
CA PRO A 382 17.40 -8.58 27.77
C PRO A 382 15.94 -8.25 27.54
N GLN A 383 15.45 -8.63 26.35
CA GLN A 383 14.04 -8.53 26.03
C GLN A 383 13.18 -9.27 27.06
N ASP A 384 12.09 -8.64 27.49
CA ASP A 384 11.23 -9.17 28.54
C ASP A 384 10.39 -10.37 28.05
N GLU A 385 10.84 -11.56 28.42
CA GLU A 385 10.19 -12.84 28.09
C GLU A 385 8.79 -12.98 28.67
N SER A 386 8.47 -12.23 29.73
CA SER A 386 7.11 -12.23 30.30
C SER A 386 6.07 -11.73 29.30
N LYS A 387 6.49 -10.89 28.35
CA LYS A 387 5.64 -10.31 27.29
C LYS A 387 5.68 -11.11 26.00
N ALA A 388 6.46 -12.18 25.91
CA ALA A 388 6.66 -12.87 24.65
C ALA A 388 5.39 -13.56 24.11
N GLY A 389 4.58 -14.14 25.00
CA GLY A 389 3.27 -14.66 24.63
C GLY A 389 2.41 -13.58 23.96
N LYS A 390 2.41 -12.36 24.52
CA LYS A 390 1.73 -11.21 23.93
C LYS A 390 2.31 -10.80 22.58
N MET A 391 3.62 -10.85 22.41
CA MET A 391 4.29 -10.51 21.14
C MET A 391 3.89 -11.46 20.00
N ILE A 392 3.90 -12.77 20.26
CA ILE A 392 3.47 -13.78 19.28
C ILE A 392 1.99 -13.59 18.94
N LEU A 393 1.15 -13.36 19.95
CA LEU A 393 -0.27 -13.07 19.74
C LEU A 393 -0.49 -11.77 18.96
N ASN A 394 0.35 -10.76 19.14
CA ASN A 394 0.24 -9.48 18.44
C ASN A 394 0.38 -9.63 16.92
N GLN A 395 1.28 -10.48 16.44
CA GLN A 395 1.45 -10.77 15.02
C GLN A 395 0.18 -11.38 14.38
N MET A 396 -0.69 -11.98 15.18
CA MET A 396 -1.97 -12.55 14.72
C MET A 396 -3.19 -11.65 15.01
N GLY A 397 -2.96 -10.40 15.44
CA GLY A 397 -4.04 -9.49 15.83
C GLY A 397 -4.70 -9.81 17.17
N LEU A 398 -4.07 -10.64 17.99
CA LEU A 398 -4.51 -11.06 19.33
C LEU A 398 -3.70 -10.41 20.47
N GLY A 399 -2.90 -9.38 20.17
CA GLY A 399 -2.07 -8.67 21.16
C GLY A 399 -2.87 -7.81 22.14
N SER A 400 -4.15 -7.56 21.83
CA SER A 400 -5.08 -6.79 22.65
C SER A 400 -6.24 -7.65 23.16
N PRO A 401 -6.87 -7.29 24.30
CA PRO A 401 -8.05 -7.98 24.79
C PRO A 401 -9.16 -8.05 23.73
N LEU A 402 -9.80 -9.21 23.60
CA LEU A 402 -10.93 -9.39 22.69
C LEU A 402 -12.15 -8.70 23.27
N LYS A 403 -12.41 -7.48 22.80
CA LYS A 403 -13.59 -6.70 23.18
C LYS A 403 -14.27 -6.20 21.92
N PHE A 404 -15.60 -6.27 21.88
CA PHE A 404 -16.33 -5.47 20.92
C PHE A 404 -16.11 -4.01 21.30
N ARG A 405 -15.28 -3.29 20.52
CA ARG A 405 -15.21 -1.83 20.67
C ARG A 405 -16.59 -1.30 20.30
N TYR A 406 -17.22 -0.63 21.26
CA TYR A 406 -18.27 0.29 20.91
C TYR A 406 -17.59 1.37 20.07
N PRO A 407 -18.06 1.67 18.84
CA PRO A 407 -17.74 2.98 18.31
C PRO A 407 -18.23 3.94 19.38
N GLU A 408 -17.31 4.71 19.98
CA GLU A 408 -17.70 5.83 20.82
C GLU A 408 -18.70 6.61 19.98
N THR A 409 -19.95 6.63 20.43
CA THR A 409 -20.94 7.51 19.85
C THR A 409 -20.33 8.88 20.03
N LYS A 410 -19.80 9.47 18.95
CA LYS A 410 -19.48 10.89 18.93
C LYS A 410 -20.79 11.58 19.28
N THR A 411 -20.94 11.93 20.56
CA THR A 411 -21.97 12.85 21.03
C THR A 411 -21.79 14.08 20.17
N ARG A 412 -22.80 14.34 19.34
CA ARG A 412 -22.84 15.49 18.46
C ARG A 412 -23.14 16.73 19.26
#